data_AF-A0A954NQG1-F1
#
_entry.id   AF-A0A954NQG1-F1
#
_cell.length_a   1.000
_cell.length_b   1.000
_cell.length_c   1.000
_cell.angle_alpha   90.00
_cell.angle_beta   90.00
_cell.angle_gamma   90.00
#
_symmetry.space_group_name_H-M   'P 1'
#
loop_
_entity.id
_entity.type
_entity.pdbx_description
1 polymer ?
#
loop_
_entity_poly.entity_id
_entity_poly.type
_entity_poly.pdbx_seq_one_letter_code
_entity_poly.pdbx_strand_id
1 'polypeptide(L)'
;MNRLEIEFPRERNTFEPGEEIDLTVSWELEEAPERIELRLVWNTSGKGTTDLEIVQAVPFEFPSPFETRQTRMTLPGSPYSFSGKLITLQWGLELIAFPSEESTRREIVIAPSGTEVRLKSIRQTEPVT
;
A
#
# COMPACT_ATOMS: atom_id res chain seq x y z
N MET A 1 -12.28 18.64 -11.24
CA MET A 1 -10.97 18.05 -10.95
C MET A 1 -11.21 16.90 -10.02
N ASN A 2 -10.70 15.73 -10.37
CA ASN A 2 -10.95 14.54 -9.59
C ASN A 2 -9.97 14.44 -8.41
N ARG A 3 -10.45 13.91 -7.29
CA ARG A 3 -9.69 13.75 -6.06
C ARG A 3 -10.05 12.43 -5.40
N LEU A 4 -9.03 11.68 -4.98
CA LEU A 4 -9.16 10.44 -4.22
C LEU A 4 -8.22 10.53 -3.02
N GLU A 5 -8.70 10.16 -1.84
CA GLU A 5 -7.93 10.24 -0.60
C GLU A 5 -8.11 8.98 0.26
N ILE A 6 -7.04 8.65 0.99
CA ILE A 6 -6.99 7.54 1.94
C ILE A 6 -6.45 8.13 3.24
N GLU A 7 -7.22 8.01 4.32
CA GLU A 7 -6.90 8.56 5.63
C GLU A 7 -6.99 7.51 6.72
N PHE A 8 -6.10 7.65 7.70
CA PHE A 8 -6.16 6.91 8.95
C PHE A 8 -6.79 7.81 10.03
N PRO A 9 -7.51 7.25 11.02
CA PRO A 9 -8.04 8.02 12.15
C PRO A 9 -6.97 8.81 12.92
N ARG A 10 -5.71 8.37 12.85
CA ARG A 10 -4.54 9.07 13.36
C ARG A 10 -3.48 9.09 12.28
N GLU A 11 -2.80 10.23 12.13
CA GLU A 11 -1.71 10.35 11.16
C GLU A 11 -0.56 9.43 11.55
N ARG A 12 -0.44 8.30 10.84
CA ARG A 12 0.62 7.30 10.96
C ARG A 12 0.81 6.60 9.62
N ASN A 13 1.99 6.00 9.45
CA ASN A 13 2.34 5.23 8.26
C ASN A 13 3.08 3.92 8.59
N THR A 14 3.24 3.57 9.86
CA THR A 14 3.90 2.34 10.32
C THR A 14 2.91 1.47 11.07
N PHE A 15 2.95 0.16 10.84
CA PHE A 15 2.00 -0.81 11.37
C PHE A 15 2.68 -2.13 11.75
N GLU A 16 2.12 -2.78 12.76
CA GLU A 16 2.57 -4.11 13.17
C GLU A 16 2.05 -5.19 12.19
N PRO A 17 2.79 -6.29 11.98
CA PRO A 17 2.29 -7.42 11.21
C PRO A 17 1.03 -8.01 11.86
N GLY A 18 0.00 -8.29 11.07
CA GLY A 18 -1.28 -8.77 11.59
C GLY A 18 -2.18 -7.70 12.22
N GLU A 19 -1.75 -6.43 12.23
CA GLU A 19 -2.56 -5.32 12.77
C GLU A 19 -3.85 -5.14 11.96
N GLU A 20 -4.96 -4.93 12.66
CA GLU A 20 -6.21 -4.48 12.07
C GLU A 20 -6.24 -2.95 12.02
N ILE A 21 -6.44 -2.40 10.83
CA ILE A 21 -6.41 -0.95 10.58
C ILE A 21 -7.79 -0.45 10.16
N ASP A 22 -8.22 0.65 10.78
CA ASP A 22 -9.39 1.41 10.37
C ASP A 22 -8.97 2.51 9.40
N LEU A 23 -9.79 2.72 8.37
CA LEU A 23 -9.51 3.59 7.23
C LEU A 23 -10.74 4.40 6.85
N THR A 24 -10.52 5.65 6.45
CA THR A 24 -11.51 6.45 5.75
C THR A 24 -11.01 6.66 4.32
N VAL A 25 -11.85 6.34 3.34
CA VAL A 25 -11.60 6.65 1.94
C VAL A 25 -12.62 7.67 1.47
N SER A 26 -12.18 8.64 0.68
CA SER A 26 -13.06 9.63 0.08
C SER A 26 -12.70 9.84 -1.38
N TRP A 27 -13.71 10.21 -2.17
CA TRP A 27 -13.51 10.55 -3.56
C TRP A 27 -14.48 11.65 -3.99
N GLU A 28 -14.02 12.45 -4.95
CA GLU A 28 -14.77 13.47 -5.67
C GLU A 28 -14.40 13.34 -7.13
N LEU A 29 -15.31 12.78 -7.94
CA LEU A 29 -15.11 12.47 -9.35
C LEU A 29 -16.12 13.25 -10.21
N GLU A 30 -15.68 13.73 -11.37
CA GLU A 30 -16.51 14.46 -12.34
C GLU A 30 -17.59 13.58 -12.95
N GLU A 31 -17.29 12.29 -13.15
CA GLU A 31 -18.22 11.28 -13.64
C GLU A 31 -18.51 10.24 -12.56
N ALA A 32 -19.70 9.64 -12.60
CA ALA A 32 -20.06 8.59 -11.68
C ALA A 32 -19.20 7.34 -11.94
N PRO A 33 -18.42 6.87 -10.94
CA PRO A 33 -17.67 5.63 -11.10
C PRO A 33 -18.62 4.43 -11.15
N GLU A 34 -18.26 3.43 -11.94
CA GLU A 34 -18.96 2.13 -11.93
C GLU A 34 -18.60 1.35 -10.66
N ARG A 35 -17.35 1.50 -10.21
CA ARG A 35 -16.79 0.81 -9.06
C ARG A 35 -15.61 1.60 -8.49
N ILE A 36 -15.49 1.58 -7.16
CA ILE A 36 -14.28 1.99 -6.46
C ILE A 36 -13.69 0.76 -5.78
N GLU A 37 -12.38 0.62 -5.79
CA GLU A 37 -11.68 -0.48 -5.11
C GLU A 37 -10.55 0.06 -4.26
N LEU A 38 -10.50 -0.32 -2.98
CA LEU A 38 -9.33 -0.14 -2.13
C LEU A 38 -8.51 -1.44 -2.14
N ARG A 39 -7.22 -1.35 -2.45
CA ARG A 39 -6.30 -2.47 -2.53
C ARG A 39 -5.16 -2.32 -1.54
N LEU A 40 -4.78 -3.40 -0.90
CA LEU A 40 -3.49 -3.55 -0.24
C LEU A 40 -2.54 -4.24 -1.20
N VAL A 41 -1.46 -3.57 -1.55
CA VAL A 41 -0.47 -4.06 -2.50
C VAL A 41 0.93 -4.01 -1.90
N TRP A 42 1.81 -4.89 -2.38
CA TRP A 42 3.24 -4.70 -2.21
C TRP A 42 3.93 -4.76 -3.57
N ASN A 43 5.06 -4.08 -3.66
CA ASN A 43 5.97 -4.22 -4.78
C ASN A 43 7.42 -4.26 -4.32
N THR A 44 8.26 -4.97 -5.07
CA THR A 44 9.72 -4.89 -4.93
C THR A 44 10.27 -3.85 -5.90
N SER A 45 11.38 -3.23 -5.52
CA SER A 45 12.15 -2.32 -6.38
C SER A 45 13.64 -2.50 -6.13
N GLY A 46 14.49 -2.12 -7.09
CA GLY A 46 15.95 -2.20 -6.98
C GLY A 46 16.62 -2.79 -8.21
N LYS A 47 17.73 -3.53 -8.01
CA LYS A 47 18.51 -4.14 -9.10
C LYS A 47 17.95 -5.50 -9.59
N GLY A 48 16.94 -6.02 -8.90
CA GLY A 48 16.25 -7.26 -9.25
C GLY A 48 15.04 -7.03 -10.15
N THR A 49 14.18 -8.05 -10.24
CA THR A 49 12.87 -7.96 -10.88
C THR A 49 11.91 -7.16 -9.99
N THR A 50 11.10 -6.32 -10.62
CA THR A 50 9.93 -5.71 -9.96
C THR A 50 8.82 -6.74 -9.89
N ASP A 51 8.51 -7.18 -8.69
CA ASP A 51 7.31 -7.96 -8.40
C ASP A 51 6.23 -7.01 -7.87
N LEU A 52 4.97 -7.30 -8.20
CA LEU A 52 3.80 -6.59 -7.69
C LEU A 52 2.73 -7.61 -7.36
N GLU A 53 2.14 -7.49 -6.18
CA GLU A 53 1.05 -8.36 -5.74
C GLU A 53 -0.07 -7.54 -5.08
N ILE A 54 -1.31 -7.89 -5.41
CA ILE A 54 -2.51 -7.42 -4.70
C ILE A 54 -2.85 -8.48 -3.66
N VAL A 55 -2.72 -8.14 -2.38
CA VAL A 55 -2.90 -9.07 -1.26
C VAL A 55 -4.33 -9.06 -0.75
N GLN A 56 -4.98 -7.90 -0.78
CA GLN A 56 -6.37 -7.76 -0.39
C GLN A 56 -7.03 -6.66 -1.23
N ALA A 57 -8.32 -6.85 -1.55
CA ALA A 57 -9.15 -5.90 -2.27
C ALA A 57 -10.50 -5.74 -1.56
N VAL A 58 -10.92 -4.49 -1.37
CA VAL A 58 -12.22 -4.12 -0.80
C VAL A 58 -12.99 -3.33 -1.87
N PRO A 59 -14.00 -3.93 -2.52
CA PRO A 59 -14.84 -3.20 -3.46
C PRO A 59 -15.87 -2.33 -2.73
N PHE A 60 -16.12 -1.15 -3.26
CA PHE A 60 -17.24 -0.29 -2.89
C PHE A 60 -18.25 -0.30 -4.04
N GLU A 61 -19.31 -1.08 -3.87
CA GLU A 61 -20.38 -1.20 -4.86
C GLU A 61 -21.30 0.03 -4.84
N PHE A 62 -21.87 0.32 -6.01
CA PHE A 62 -22.77 1.44 -6.29
C PHE A 62 -22.25 2.79 -5.73
N PRO A 63 -21.01 3.18 -6.04
CA PRO A 63 -20.43 4.43 -5.55
C PRO A 63 -21.11 5.65 -6.16
N SER A 64 -21.32 6.69 -5.36
CA SER A 64 -21.69 8.02 -5.88
C SER A 64 -20.46 8.74 -6.46
N PRO A 65 -20.60 9.78 -7.30
CA PRO A 65 -19.45 10.57 -7.78
C PRO A 65 -18.68 11.25 -6.64
N PHE A 66 -19.37 11.58 -5.55
CA PHE A 66 -18.79 12.11 -4.32
C PHE A 66 -19.25 11.27 -3.14
N GLU A 67 -18.31 10.67 -2.42
CA GLU A 67 -18.64 9.86 -1.25
C GLU A 67 -17.47 9.77 -0.28
N THR A 68 -17.78 9.40 0.96
CA THR A 68 -16.80 9.03 1.97
C THR A 68 -17.26 7.73 2.62
N ARG A 69 -16.39 6.72 2.65
CA ARG A 69 -16.68 5.43 3.27
C ARG A 69 -15.61 5.08 4.29
N GLN A 70 -16.06 4.52 5.41
CA GLN A 70 -15.18 3.89 6.39
C GLN A 70 -15.07 2.41 6.07
N THR A 71 -13.87 1.88 6.24
CA THR A 71 -13.59 0.45 6.07
C THR A 71 -12.46 0.02 6.99
N ARG A 72 -12.21 -1.28 7.00
CA ARG A 72 -11.23 -1.92 7.86
C ARG A 72 -10.50 -3.00 7.08
N MET A 73 -9.21 -3.15 7.34
CA MET A 73 -8.35 -4.16 6.73
C MET A 73 -7.50 -4.84 7.80
N THR A 74 -7.24 -6.14 7.63
CA THR A 74 -6.26 -6.87 8.44
C THR A 74 -4.97 -6.96 7.64
N LEU A 75 -3.89 -6.36 8.16
CA LEU A 75 -2.59 -6.41 7.53
C LEU A 75 -2.00 -7.81 7.61
N PRO A 76 -1.25 -8.26 6.59
CA PRO A 76 -0.65 -9.58 6.60
C PRO A 76 0.49 -9.66 7.62
N GLY A 77 0.76 -10.89 8.09
CA GLY A 77 1.90 -11.18 8.95
C GLY A 77 3.25 -11.17 8.22
N SER A 78 3.25 -11.14 6.88
CA SER A 78 4.44 -11.16 6.01
C SER A 78 4.04 -10.90 4.55
N PRO A 79 4.98 -10.45 3.69
CA PRO A 79 6.34 -10.02 4.01
C PRO A 79 6.41 -8.68 4.75
N TYR A 80 7.50 -8.43 5.45
CA TYR A 80 7.76 -7.13 6.06
C TYR A 80 8.27 -6.12 5.03
N SER A 81 7.97 -4.85 5.24
CA SER A 81 8.70 -3.75 4.62
C SER A 81 10.18 -3.86 4.96
N PHE A 82 11.01 -3.78 3.93
CA PHE A 82 12.45 -3.73 4.10
C PHE A 82 13.09 -2.85 3.03
N SER A 83 14.21 -2.23 3.39
CA SER A 83 15.04 -1.45 2.49
C SER A 83 16.47 -1.95 2.51
N GLY A 84 17.02 -2.16 1.32
CA GLY A 84 18.38 -2.60 1.10
C GLY A 84 19.01 -1.95 -0.12
N LYS A 85 20.33 -2.14 -0.30
CA LYS A 85 21.06 -1.57 -1.46
C LYS A 85 20.64 -2.20 -2.79
N LEU A 86 20.16 -3.44 -2.76
CA LEU A 86 19.84 -4.22 -3.96
C LEU A 86 18.34 -4.38 -4.18
N ILE A 87 17.57 -4.44 -3.10
CA ILE A 87 16.14 -4.69 -3.13
C ILE A 87 15.46 -4.00 -1.96
N THR A 88 14.29 -3.45 -2.24
CA THR A 88 13.37 -2.84 -1.29
C THR A 88 11.99 -3.46 -1.53
N LEU A 89 11.24 -3.75 -0.47
CA LEU A 89 9.84 -4.14 -0.53
C LEU A 89 8.99 -3.06 0.13
N GLN A 90 8.07 -2.49 -0.64
CA GLN A 90 7.22 -1.38 -0.22
C GLN A 90 5.76 -1.83 -0.23
N TRP A 91 5.03 -1.46 0.83
CA TRP A 91 3.59 -1.66 0.91
C TRP A 91 2.85 -0.37 0.53
N GLY A 92 1.65 -0.52 -0.01
CA GLY A 92 0.78 0.58 -0.37
C GLY A 92 -0.69 0.23 -0.22
N LEU A 93 -1.48 1.24 0.13
CA LEU A 93 -2.91 1.23 -0.05
C LEU A 93 -3.23 2.02 -1.32
N GLU A 94 -3.92 1.41 -2.27
CA GLU A 94 -4.31 2.04 -3.53
C GLU A 94 -5.84 2.14 -3.61
N LEU A 95 -6.36 3.34 -3.85
CA LEU A 95 -7.79 3.58 -4.07
C LEU A 95 -7.99 3.91 -5.56
N ILE A 96 -8.83 3.14 -6.24
CA ILE A 96 -8.91 3.15 -7.71
C ILE A 96 -10.36 3.32 -8.22
N ALA A 97 -10.50 4.35 -9.06
CA ALA A 97 -11.47 4.67 -10.12
C ALA A 97 -11.73 3.61 -11.19
N PHE A 98 -12.94 3.07 -11.35
CA PHE A 98 -13.31 2.39 -12.61
C PHE A 98 -14.53 3.05 -13.27
N PRO A 99 -14.54 3.23 -14.60
CA PRO A 99 -13.51 2.80 -15.56
C PRO A 99 -12.38 3.81 -15.80
N SER A 100 -12.38 4.97 -15.13
CA SER A 100 -11.41 6.05 -15.38
C SER A 100 -9.95 5.69 -15.06
N GLU A 101 -9.71 4.64 -14.26
CA GLU A 101 -8.41 4.22 -13.74
C GLU A 101 -7.68 5.27 -12.89
N GLU A 102 -8.37 6.35 -12.52
CA GLU A 102 -7.82 7.33 -11.61
C GLU A 102 -7.57 6.73 -10.25
N SER A 103 -6.41 7.04 -9.66
CA SER A 103 -6.00 6.41 -8.43
C SER A 103 -5.17 7.32 -7.55
N THR A 104 -5.19 7.01 -6.27
CA THR A 104 -4.24 7.53 -5.29
C THR A 104 -3.58 6.37 -4.57
N ARG A 105 -2.36 6.60 -4.08
CA ARG A 105 -1.61 5.62 -3.30
C ARG A 105 -1.11 6.24 -2.01
N ARG A 106 -1.33 5.55 -0.90
CA ARG A 106 -0.75 5.87 0.41
C ARG A 106 0.26 4.78 0.77
N GLU A 107 1.53 5.17 0.88
CA GLU A 107 2.60 4.26 1.32
C GLU A 107 2.47 3.94 2.81
N ILE A 108 2.71 2.68 3.15
CA ILE A 108 2.73 2.20 4.53
C ILE A 108 3.94 1.30 4.77
N VAL A 109 4.32 1.16 6.04
CA VAL A 109 5.37 0.26 6.51
C VAL A 109 4.72 -0.81 7.37
N ILE A 110 4.92 -2.08 7.01
CA ILE A 110 4.52 -3.23 7.81
C ILE A 110 5.79 -3.89 8.33
N ALA A 111 6.10 -3.73 9.62
CA ALA A 111 7.29 -4.31 10.20
C ALA A 111 7.13 -4.50 11.71
N PRO A 112 7.76 -5.53 12.31
CA PRO A 112 7.82 -5.66 13.76
C PRO A 112 8.39 -4.39 14.38
N SER A 113 7.79 -3.89 15.46
CA SER A 113 8.17 -2.63 16.13
C SER A 113 8.02 -1.36 15.29
N GLY A 114 7.26 -1.42 14.18
CA GLY A 114 6.96 -0.29 13.30
C GLY A 114 8.19 0.33 12.60
N THR A 115 9.34 -0.36 12.60
CA THR A 115 10.56 0.10 11.94
C THR A 115 10.92 -0.83 10.80
N GLU A 116 11.01 -0.28 9.58
CA GLU A 116 11.42 -1.02 8.40
C GLU A 116 12.73 -1.79 8.61
N VAL A 117 12.76 -3.04 8.15
CA VAL A 117 13.96 -3.87 8.25
C VAL A 117 15.03 -3.35 7.30
N ARG A 118 16.15 -2.84 7.84
CA ARG A 118 17.30 -2.42 7.03
C ARG A 118 18.25 -3.59 6.77
N LEU A 119 18.38 -3.98 5.50
CA LEU A 119 19.32 -5.03 5.09
C LEU A 119 20.76 -4.50 5.13
N LYS A 120 21.64 -5.18 5.87
CA LYS A 120 23.07 -4.84 5.93
C LYS A 120 23.76 -5.21 4.62
N SER A 121 24.68 -4.37 4.17
CA SER A 121 25.56 -4.70 3.04
C SER A 121 26.44 -5.89 3.41
N ILE A 122 26.38 -6.96 2.62
CA ILE A 122 27.40 -8.01 2.65
C ILE A 122 28.69 -7.39 2.11
N ARG A 123 29.78 -7.47 2.86
CA ARG A 123 31.11 -7.18 2.31
C ARG A 123 31.41 -8.30 1.31
N GLN A 124 31.69 -7.97 0.05
CA GLN A 124 32.28 -8.94 -0.85
C GLN A 124 33.65 -9.30 -0.28
N THR A 125 33.82 -10.52 0.22
CA THR A 125 35.16 -11.09 0.43
C THR A 125 35.80 -11.21 -0.94
N GLU A 126 36.89 -10.47 -1.17
CA GLU A 126 37.73 -10.64 -2.35
C GLU A 126 38.20 -12.10 -2.44
N PRO A 127 38.28 -12.67 -3.66
CA PRO A 127 38.81 -14.02 -3.83
C PRO A 127 40.26 -14.05 -3.30
N VAL A 128 40.55 -15.02 -2.43
CA VAL A 128 41.92 -15.37 -2.05
C VAL A 128 42.61 -15.90 -3.30
N THR A 129 43.70 -15.23 -3.67
CA THR A 129 44.53 -15.46 -4.87
C THR A 129 45.02 -16.90 -5.01
#